data_AF-A0A952HTP0-F1
#
_entry.id   AF-A0A952HTP0-F1
#
_cell.length_a   1.000
_cell.length_b   1.000
_cell.length_c   1.000
_cell.angle_alpha   90.00
_cell.angle_beta   90.00
_cell.angle_gamma   90.00
#
_symmetry.space_group_name_H-M   'P 1'
#
loop_
_entity.id
_entity.type
_entity.pdbx_description
1 polymer ?
#
loop_
_entity_poly.entity_id
_entity_poly.type
_entity_poly.pdbx_seq_one_letter_code
_entity_poly.pdbx_strand_id
1 'polypeptide(L)' 'MEEVIKADFLIIGAGITGLAVAKALREIYPEKEICIIEKE' A
#
# COMPACT_ATOMS: atom_id res chain seq x y z
N MET A 1 -11.22 -13.76 -16.83
CA MET A 1 -9.78 -13.69 -16.58
C MET A 1 -9.62 -13.01 -15.24
N GLU A 2 -8.88 -13.61 -14.30
CA GLU A 2 -8.56 -12.93 -13.03
C GLU A 2 -7.51 -11.85 -13.30
N GLU A 3 -7.72 -10.65 -12.76
CA GLU A 3 -6.80 -9.53 -12.87
C GLU A 3 -5.77 -9.62 -11.73
N VAL A 4 -4.49 -9.70 -12.09
CA VAL A 4 -3.39 -9.78 -11.11
C VAL A 4 -2.83 -8.38 -10.89
N ILE A 5 -3.04 -7.86 -9.68
CA ILE A 5 -2.44 -6.60 -9.23
C ILE A 5 -1.02 -6.89 -8.74
N LYS A 6 -0.03 -6.13 -9.24
CA LYS A 6 1.35 -6.15 -8.73
C LYS A 6 1.63 -4.85 -7.99
N ALA A 7 2.39 -4.95 -6.90
CA ALA A 7 2.90 -3.82 -6.14
C ALA A 7 4.21 -4.22 -5.46
N ASP A 8 5.08 -3.25 -5.16
CA ASP A 8 6.27 -3.50 -4.35
C ASP A 8 5.90 -3.71 -2.87
N PHE A 9 4.87 -2.99 -2.40
CA PHE A 9 4.33 -3.12 -1.05
C PHE A 9 2.81 -3.26 -1.07
N LEU A 10 2.28 -4.21 -0.28
CA LEU A 10 0.86 -4.41 -0.05
C LEU A 10 0.54 -4.16 1.42
N ILE A 11 -0.43 -3.27 1.68
CA ILE A 11 -0.97 -2.97 3.00
C ILE A 11 -2.44 -3.36 3.02
N ILE A 12 -2.85 -4.17 4.00
CA ILE A 12 -4.25 -4.60 4.18
C ILE A 12 -4.81 -3.88 5.41
N GLY A 13 -5.79 -3.01 5.19
CA GLY A 13 -6.37 -2.07 6.14
C GLY A 13 -5.76 -0.66 6.04
N ALA A 14 -6.59 0.38 5.84
CA ALA A 14 -6.17 1.79 5.78
C ALA A 14 -6.56 2.58 7.05
N GLY A 15 -6.59 1.89 8.20
CA GLY A 15 -6.56 2.53 9.51
C GLY A 15 -5.28 3.34 9.75
N ILE A 16 -5.21 4.03 10.89
CA ILE A 16 -4.12 4.96 11.22
C ILE A 16 -2.71 4.38 11.01
N THR A 17 -2.52 3.11 11.36
CA THR A 17 -1.22 2.43 11.25
C THR A 17 -0.89 2.13 9.79
N GLY A 18 -1.86 1.65 9.01
CA GLY A 18 -1.66 1.36 7.59
C GLY A 18 -1.27 2.61 6.80
N LEU A 19 -1.94 3.73 7.06
CA LEU A 19 -1.62 5.01 6.43
C LEU A 19 -0.30 5.61 6.92
N ALA A 20 0.01 5.50 8.22
CA ALA A 20 1.29 5.96 8.75
C ALA A 20 2.47 5.20 8.12
N VAL A 21 2.32 3.87 7.97
CA VAL A 21 3.31 3.03 7.30
C VAL A 21 3.41 3.40 5.81
N ALA A 22 2.29 3.57 5.11
CA ALA A 22 2.30 3.97 3.70
C ALA A 22 3.02 5.30 3.48
N LYS A 23 2.79 6.28 4.36
CA LYS A 23 3.48 7.57 4.34
C LYS A 23 4.99 7.39 4.49
N ALA A 24 5.42 6.66 5.52
CA ALA A 24 6.85 6.41 5.77
C ALA A 24 7.50 5.66 4.59
N LEU A 25 6.82 4.68 4.00
CA LEU A 25 7.30 3.95 2.82
C LEU A 25 7.43 4.86 1.60
N ARG A 26 6.51 5.80 1.37
CA ARG A 26 6.61 6.77 0.27
C ARG A 26 7.78 7.73 0.45
N GLU A 27 8.07 8.14 1.68
CA GLU A 27 9.20 9.03 2.00
C GLU A 27 10.55 8.33 1.76
N ILE A 28 10.66 7.05 2.14
CA ILE A 28 11.89 6.26 1.98
C ILE A 28 12.06 5.75 0.54
N TYR A 29 10.96 5.38 -0.11
CA TYR A 29 10.93 4.77 -1.43
C TYR A 29 9.95 5.49 -2.38
N PRO A 30 10.30 6.70 -2.84
CA PRO A 30 9.39 7.54 -3.62
C PRO A 30 8.93 6.91 -4.94
N GLU A 31 9.75 6.06 -5.54
CA GLU A 31 9.48 5.41 -6.84
C GLU A 31 8.72 4.07 -6.70
N LYS A 32 8.49 3.58 -5.47
CA LYS A 32 7.89 2.26 -5.26
C LYS A 32 6.36 2.32 -5.30
N GLU A 33 5.76 1.25 -5.82
CA GLU A 33 4.30 1.10 -5.85
C GLU A 33 3.80 0.53 -4.52
N ILE A 34 2.89 1.28 -3.88
CA ILE A 34 2.28 0.91 -2.62
C ILE A 34 0.79 0.70 -2.88
N CYS A 35 0.31 -0.53 -2.74
CA CYS A 35 -1.10 -0.89 -2.83
C CYS A 35 -1.68 -0.98 -1.41
N ILE A 36 -2.78 -0.27 -1.17
CA ILE A 36 -3.54 -0.36 0.09
C ILE A 36 -4.92 -0.93 -0.23
N ILE A 37 -5.30 -2.02 0.42
CA ILE A 37 -6.62 -2.64 0.29
C ILE A 37 -7.36 -2.44 1.60
N GLU A 38 -8.52 -1.81 1.53
CA GLU A 38 -9.48 -1.65 2.63
C GLU A 38 -10.70 -2.53 2.35
N LYS A 39 -11.40 -2.97 3.40
CA LYS A 39 -12.65 -3.73 3.27
C LYS A 39 -13.87 -2.83 2.98
N GLU A 40 -13.81 -1.57 3.42
CA GLU A 40 -14.89 -0.59 3.26
C GLU A 40 -15.06 -0.13 1.80
#